data_AF-A0A353DT24-F1
#
_entry.id   AF-A0A353DT24-F1
#
_cell.length_a   1.000
_cell.length_b   1.000
_cell.length_c   1.000
_cell.angle_alpha   90.00
_cell.angle_beta   90.00
_cell.angle_gamma   90.00
#
_symmetry.space_group_name_H-M   'P 1'
#
loop_
_entity.id
_entity.type
_entity.pdbx_description
1 polymer ?
#
loop_
_entity_poly.entity_id
_entity_poly.type
_entity_poly.pdbx_seq_one_letter_code
_entity_poly.pdbx_strand_id
1 'polypeptide(L)' 'MNSNLEYSITRIHNSKTKLVMSVSGVGSQSINWLLGVPGASKTLLEATIPYSNESLNSYIGEV' A
#
# COMPACT_ATOMS: atom_id res chain seq x y z
N MET A 1 -3.78 -5.05 14.91
CA MET A 1 -3.66 -3.61 14.62
C MET A 1 -3.89 -2.84 15.90
N ASN A 2 -3.21 -1.71 16.16
CA ASN A 2 -3.63 -0.83 17.27
C ASN A 2 -4.73 0.16 16.79
N SER A 3 -5.50 0.69 17.72
CA SER A 3 -6.69 1.50 17.42
C SER A 3 -6.38 2.80 16.68
N ASN A 4 -5.22 3.43 16.93
CA ASN A 4 -4.82 4.68 16.28
C ASN A 4 -4.49 4.48 14.80
N LEU A 5 -3.82 3.36 14.48
CA LEU A 5 -3.49 3.00 13.11
C LEU A 5 -4.76 2.67 12.31
N GLU A 6 -5.67 1.87 12.88
CA GLU A 6 -6.95 1.54 12.26
C GLU A 6 -7.82 2.79 12.02
N TYR A 7 -7.87 3.72 12.98
CA TYR A 7 -8.55 5.00 12.83
C TYR A 7 -7.97 5.82 11.67
N SER A 8 -6.64 5.91 11.58
CA SER A 8 -5.97 6.68 10.52
C SER A 8 -6.23 6.08 9.13
N ILE A 9 -6.20 4.74 9.01
CA ILE A 9 -6.49 4.05 7.76
C ILE A 9 -7.96 4.20 7.38
N THR A 10 -8.88 4.12 8.35
CA THR A 10 -10.31 4.39 8.13
C THR A 10 -10.53 5.81 7.55
N ARG A 11 -9.79 6.80 8.04
CA ARG A 11 -9.82 8.18 7.51
C ARG A 11 -9.33 8.25 6.07
N ILE A 12 -8.29 7.48 5.72
CA ILE A 12 -7.81 7.34 4.34
C ILE A 12 -8.90 6.72 3.46
N HIS A 13 -9.54 5.63 3.90
CA HIS A 13 -10.59 4.94 3.14
C HIS A 13 -11.87 5.75 2.94
N ASN A 14 -12.18 6.65 3.87
CA ASN A 14 -13.32 7.55 3.76
C ASN A 14 -13.01 8.84 2.98
N SER A 15 -11.76 9.06 2.57
CA SER A 15 -11.40 10.17 1.70
C SER A 15 -11.75 9.87 0.23
N LYS A 16 -11.70 10.91 -0.63
CA LYS A 16 -11.85 10.74 -2.08
C LYS A 16 -10.56 10.24 -2.76
N THR A 17 -9.49 10.04 -2.00
CA THR A 17 -8.18 9.65 -2.52
C THR A 17 -8.23 8.26 -3.14
N LYS A 18 -7.63 8.13 -4.31
CA LYS A 18 -7.32 6.84 -4.95
C LYS A 18 -5.79 6.68 -4.97
N LEU A 19 -5.33 5.47 -4.73
CA LEU A 19 -3.92 5.14 -4.54
C LEU A 19 -3.53 3.97 -5.44
N VAL A 20 -2.41 4.11 -6.14
CA VAL A 20 -1.59 3.00 -6.64
C VAL A 20 -0.25 3.12 -5.91
N MET A 21 0.27 2.01 -5.38
CA MET A 21 1.51 2.04 -4.60
C MET A 21 2.49 0.95 -5.00
N SER A 22 3.76 1.31 -5.01
CA SER A 22 4.88 0.36 -5.10
C SER A 22 5.77 0.55 -3.89
N VAL A 23 5.98 -0.53 -3.12
CA VAL A 23 6.78 -0.50 -1.89
C VAL A 23 7.69 -1.71 -1.82
N SER A 24 8.91 -1.53 -1.32
CA SER A 24 9.88 -2.62 -1.09
C SER A 24 10.28 -2.69 0.38
N GLY A 25 10.92 -3.80 0.78
CA GLY A 25 11.43 -4.00 2.13
C GLY A 25 10.37 -3.82 3.22
N VAL A 26 10.71 -3.08 4.28
CA VAL A 26 9.83 -2.84 5.45
C VAL A 26 8.52 -2.12 5.08
N GLY A 27 8.49 -1.39 3.96
CA GLY A 27 7.28 -0.70 3.48
C GLY A 27 6.16 -1.65 3.06
N SER A 28 6.49 -2.91 2.71
CA SER A 28 5.52 -3.92 2.26
C SER A 28 4.42 -4.20 3.29
N GLN A 29 4.70 -4.03 4.58
CA GLN A 29 3.72 -4.23 5.64
C GLN A 29 2.56 -3.22 5.58
N SER A 30 2.80 -2.03 5.02
CA SER A 30 1.76 -1.01 4.87
C SER A 30 0.60 -1.45 3.96
N ILE A 31 0.88 -2.29 2.95
CA ILE A 31 -0.17 -2.87 2.08
C ILE A 31 -1.12 -3.72 2.91
N ASN A 32 -0.58 -4.60 3.76
CA ASN A 32 -1.39 -5.44 4.64
C ASN A 32 -2.19 -4.61 5.64
N TRP A 33 -1.66 -3.49 6.14
CA TRP A 33 -2.41 -2.60 7.01
C TRP A 33 -3.59 -1.95 6.29
N LEU A 34 -3.37 -1.44 5.07
CA LEU A 34 -4.44 -0.84 4.26
C LEU A 34 -5.51 -1.89 3.88
N LEU A 35 -5.10 -3.06 3.40
CA LEU A 35 -6.04 -4.13 3.03
C LEU A 35 -6.79 -4.73 4.22
N GLY A 36 -6.20 -4.68 5.42
CA GLY A 36 -6.79 -5.21 6.64
C GLY A 36 -7.92 -4.37 7.24
N VAL A 37 -8.16 -3.15 6.73
CA VAL A 37 -9.24 -2.26 7.21
C VAL A 37 -10.38 -2.20 6.18
N PRO A 38 -11.64 -2.32 6.62
CA PRO A 38 -12.79 -2.22 5.71
C PRO A 38 -12.80 -0.91 4.90
N GLY A 39 -13.12 -1.02 3.62
CA GLY A 39 -13.15 0.12 2.70
C GLY A 39 -11.90 0.25 1.82
N ALA A 40 -10.91 -0.64 1.95
CA ALA A 40 -9.69 -0.63 1.15
C ALA A 40 -9.92 -0.51 -0.36
N SER A 41 -10.92 -1.21 -0.91
CA SER A 41 -11.28 -1.16 -2.34
C SER A 41 -11.75 0.22 -2.83
N LYS A 42 -12.16 1.11 -1.91
CA LYS A 42 -12.50 2.51 -2.25
C LYS A 42 -11.27 3.37 -2.46
N THR A 43 -10.09 2.95 -2.04
CA THR A 43 -8.87 3.77 -2.07
C THR A 43 -7.76 3.10 -2.86
N LEU A 44 -7.37 1.88 -2.49
CA LEU A 44 -6.23 1.20 -3.09
C LEU A 44 -6.68 0.49 -4.37
N LEU A 45 -6.25 1.02 -5.52
CA LEU A 45 -6.55 0.49 -6.84
C LEU A 45 -5.62 -0.66 -7.19
N GLU A 46 -4.33 -0.50 -6.87
CA GLU A 46 -3.29 -1.49 -7.14
C GLU A 46 -2.13 -1.33 -6.16
N ALA A 47 -1.49 -2.45 -5.80
CA ALA A 47 -0.27 -2.47 -5.02
C ALA A 47 0.74 -3.46 -5.63
N THR A 48 1.99 -3.05 -5.75
CA THR A 48 3.10 -3.88 -6.23
C THR A 48 4.21 -3.93 -5.18
N ILE A 49 4.85 -5.09 -5.02
CA ILE A 49 6.00 -5.26 -4.12
C ILE A 49 7.21 -5.72 -4.96
N PRO A 50 7.94 -4.79 -5.59
CA PRO A 50 9.20 -5.15 -6.23
C PRO A 50 10.29 -5.31 -5.15
N TYR A 51 10.37 -6.50 -4.55
CA TYR A 51 11.11 -6.71 -3.31
C TYR A 51 12.63 -6.76 -3.48
N SER A 52 13.13 -7.49 -4.49
CA SER A 52 14.57 -7.60 -4.75
C SER A 52 15.08 -6.41 -5.58
N ASN A 53 16.39 -6.19 -5.58
CA ASN A 53 17.00 -5.16 -6.43
C ASN A 53 16.69 -5.40 -7.90
N GLU A 54 16.76 -6.65 -8.36
CA GLU A 54 16.44 -7.01 -9.75
C GLU A 54 14.98 -6.68 -10.08
N SER A 55 14.04 -7.05 -9.20
CA SER A 55 12.63 -6.74 -9.38
C SER A 55 12.34 -5.24 -9.36
N LEU A 56 13.03 -4.48 -8.50
CA LEU A 56 12.90 -3.02 -8.45
C LEU A 56 13.44 -2.38 -9.72
N ASN A 57 14.64 -2.76 -10.15
CA ASN A 57 15.24 -2.23 -11.36
C ASN A 57 14.34 -2.50 -12.58
N SER A 58 13.79 -3.71 -12.71
CA SER A 58 12.82 -4.03 -13.78
C SER A 58 11.53 -3.22 -13.66
N TYR A 59 11.05 -2.96 -12.44
CA TYR A 59 9.82 -2.18 -12.21
C TYR A 59 9.97 -0.70 -12.60
N ILE A 60 11.13 -0.08 -12.31
CA ILE A 60 11.40 1.33 -12.62
C ILE A 60 12.01 1.57 -14.01
N GLY A 61 12.35 0.50 -14.74
CA GLY A 61 12.91 0.59 -16.10
C GLY A 61 14.41 0.88 -16.15
N GLU A 62 15.17 0.49 -15.12
CA GLU A 62 16.65 0.59 -15.10
C GLU A 62 17.35 -0.64 -15.70
N VAL A 63 16.59 -1.59 -16.30
CA VAL A 63 17.09 -2.85 -16.90
C VAL A 63 16.57 -3.02 -18.31
#